data_AF-A0A924ELQ2-F1
#
_entry.id   AF-A0A924ELQ2-F1
#
_cell.length_a   1.000
_cell.length_b   1.000
_cell.length_c   1.000
_cell.angle_alpha   90.00
_cell.angle_beta   90.00
_cell.angle_gamma   90.00
#
_symmetry.space_group_name_H-M   'P 1'
#
loop_
_entity.id
_entity.type
_entity.pdbx_description
1 polymer ?
#
loop_
_entity_poly.entity_id
_entity_poly.type
_entity_poly.pdbx_seq_one_letter_code
_entity_poly.pdbx_strand_id
1 'polypeptide(L)'
;MNPWKFASFIEVDKEYRIAGLNIWNFYWACSDRKVEVNDPIEGQVYFFNEYEITEDNQKICFVAGEFSNKKVGLYLKDEYMDGKLL
;
A
#
# COMPACT_ATOMS: atom_id res chain seq x y z
N MET A 1 3.44 5.22 17.13
CA MET A 1 4.08 4.26 16.21
C MET A 1 3.37 4.36 14.88
N ASN A 2 4.13 4.32 13.79
CA ASN A 2 3.57 4.29 12.45
C ASN A 2 2.91 2.91 12.20
N PRO A 3 1.60 2.82 11.91
CA PRO A 3 0.91 1.55 11.72
C PRO A 3 1.19 0.90 10.36
N TRP A 4 1.90 1.59 9.46
CA TRP A 4 2.18 1.13 8.11
C TRP A 4 3.43 0.26 8.07
N LYS A 5 3.28 -0.99 7.60
CA LYS A 5 4.38 -1.95 7.45
C LYS A 5 4.59 -2.26 5.98
N PHE A 6 5.85 -2.44 5.60
CA PHE A 6 6.19 -2.86 4.25
C PHE A 6 5.55 -4.22 3.96
N ALA A 7 4.75 -4.28 2.89
CA ALA A 7 4.04 -5.48 2.50
C ALA A 7 4.71 -6.15 1.30
N SER A 8 5.02 -5.37 0.25
CA SER A 8 5.65 -5.91 -0.95
C SER A 8 6.22 -4.83 -1.87
N PHE A 9 7.09 -5.27 -2.77
CA PHE A 9 7.33 -4.53 -4.00
C PHE A 9 6.31 -4.98 -5.04
N ILE A 10 5.58 -4.03 -5.60
CA ILE A 10 4.57 -4.32 -6.62
C ILE A 10 5.13 -4.03 -8.01
N GLU A 11 4.72 -4.83 -8.97
CA GLU A 11 5.00 -4.63 -10.39
C GLU A 11 3.74 -4.11 -11.06
N VAL A 12 3.89 -3.10 -11.92
CA VAL A 12 2.76 -2.61 -12.74
C VAL A 12 2.22 -3.76 -13.58
N ASP A 13 0.90 -3.84 -13.70
CA ASP A 13 0.16 -4.88 -14.43
C ASP A 13 0.26 -6.32 -13.89
N LYS A 14 0.90 -6.52 -12.72
CA LYS A 14 0.88 -7.81 -12.02
C LYS A 14 -0.10 -7.76 -10.86
N GLU A 15 -1.00 -8.75 -10.78
CA GLU A 15 -2.00 -8.77 -9.71
C GLU A 15 -1.38 -8.62 -8.32
N TYR A 16 -1.98 -7.76 -7.51
CA TYR A 16 -1.72 -7.70 -6.09
C TYR A 16 -3.06 -7.57 -5.35
N ARG A 17 -3.31 -8.48 -4.40
CA ARG A 17 -4.60 -8.58 -3.74
C ARG A 17 -4.50 -8.17 -2.27
N ILE A 18 -5.38 -7.26 -1.85
CA ILE A 18 -5.60 -6.93 -0.44
C ILE A 18 -7.01 -7.38 -0.09
N ALA A 19 -7.16 -8.21 0.95
CA ALA A 19 -8.46 -8.80 1.32
C ALA A 19 -9.21 -9.46 0.14
N GLY A 20 -8.46 -10.10 -0.78
CA GLY A 20 -9.01 -10.74 -1.99
C GLY A 20 -9.23 -9.80 -3.19
N LEU A 21 -9.20 -8.49 -2.99
CA LEU A 21 -9.46 -7.49 -4.02
C LEU A 21 -8.17 -7.14 -4.76
N ASN A 22 -8.14 -7.34 -6.08
CA ASN A 22 -6.99 -6.94 -6.90
C ASN A 22 -6.97 -5.41 -7.02
N ILE A 23 -5.97 -4.76 -6.43
CA ILE A 23 -5.90 -3.30 -6.32
C ILE A 23 -5.94 -2.60 -7.68
N TRP A 24 -5.42 -3.22 -8.74
CA TRP A 24 -5.37 -2.63 -10.08
C TRP A 24 -6.72 -2.53 -10.78
N ASN A 25 -7.74 -3.25 -10.30
CA ASN A 25 -9.09 -3.19 -10.87
C ASN A 25 -9.90 -1.99 -10.39
N PHE A 26 -9.33 -1.17 -9.50
CA PHE A 26 -10.03 -0.06 -8.84
C PHE A 26 -9.35 1.27 -9.13
N TYR A 27 -10.13 2.34 -9.02
CA TYR A 27 -9.58 3.69 -8.96
C TYR A 27 -8.91 3.92 -7.59
N TRP A 28 -7.64 4.32 -7.61
CA TRP A 28 -6.89 4.65 -6.39
C TRP A 28 -7.14 6.11 -6.03
N ALA A 29 -8.08 6.34 -5.12
CA ALA A 29 -8.36 7.67 -4.61
C ALA A 29 -7.18 8.14 -3.73
N CYS A 30 -6.41 9.10 -4.23
CA CYS A 30 -5.30 9.69 -3.49
C CYS A 30 -5.82 10.58 -2.36
N SER A 31 -5.31 10.38 -1.14
CA SER A 31 -5.50 11.35 -0.06
C SER A 31 -4.45 12.46 -0.12
N ASP A 32 -4.74 13.61 0.51
CA ASP A 32 -3.76 14.69 0.71
C ASP A 32 -2.74 14.38 1.81
N ARG A 33 -2.77 13.17 2.38
CA ARG A 33 -1.90 12.77 3.49
C ARG A 33 -0.59 12.19 2.97
N LYS A 34 0.50 12.67 3.56
CA LYS A 34 1.84 12.09 3.41
C LYS A 34 2.15 11.20 4.60
N VAL A 35 2.46 9.94 4.30
CA VAL A 35 2.84 8.92 5.28
C VAL A 35 4.35 8.72 5.19
N GLU A 36 5.03 8.94 6.31
CA GLU A 36 6.43 8.57 6.49
C GLU A 36 6.56 7.04 6.39
N VAL A 37 7.49 6.52 5.59
CA VAL A 37 7.78 5.09 5.46
C VAL A 37 9.28 4.89 5.26
N ASN A 38 9.79 3.71 5.58
CA ASN A 38 11.21 3.37 5.36
C ASN A 38 11.34 2.44 4.15
N ASP A 39 12.26 2.76 3.23
CA ASP A 39 12.71 1.84 2.19
C ASP A 39 13.22 0.54 2.86
N PRO A 40 12.66 -0.64 2.53
CA PRO A 40 13.02 -1.89 3.19
C PRO A 40 14.41 -2.42 2.80
N ILE A 41 15.05 -1.84 1.76
CA ILE A 41 16.40 -2.21 1.31
C ILE A 41 17.42 -1.22 1.87
N GLU A 42 17.24 0.07 1.57
CA GLU A 42 18.24 1.10 1.87
C GLU A 42 18.02 1.80 3.23
N GLY A 43 16.87 1.58 3.87
CA GLY A 43 16.52 2.17 5.17
C GLY A 43 16.22 3.67 5.14
N GLN A 44 16.22 4.29 3.95
CA GLN A 44 15.93 5.71 3.76
C GLN A 44 14.46 6.02 4.06
N VAL A 45 14.21 7.20 4.61
CA VAL A 45 12.85 7.69 4.88
C VAL A 45 12.24 8.31 3.61
N TYR A 46 11.00 7.94 3.31
CA TYR A 46 10.19 8.49 2.23
C TYR A 46 8.84 8.99 2.78
N PHE A 47 8.21 9.92 2.06
CA PHE A 47 6.87 10.43 2.35
C PHE A 47 5.94 10.15 1.18
N PHE A 48 5.22 9.02 1.28
CA PHE A 48 4.33 8.55 0.22
C PHE A 48 2.87 8.88 0.50
N ASN A 49 2.05 8.85 -0.55
CA ASN A 49 0.61 9.09 -0.41
C ASN A 49 -0.09 7.83 0.11
N GLU A 50 -1.09 8.03 0.97
CA GLU A 50 -2.11 7.03 1.24
C GLU A 50 -3.18 7.08 0.12
N TYR A 51 -3.54 5.91 -0.38
CA TYR A 51 -4.58 5.68 -1.37
C TYR A 51 -5.71 4.84 -0.78
N GLU A 52 -6.93 5.07 -1.24
CA GLU A 52 -8.12 4.29 -0.93
C GLU A 52 -8.65 3.64 -2.22
N ILE A 53 -9.02 2.36 -2.14
CA ILE A 53 -9.90 1.70 -3.10
C ILE A 53 -11.22 1.37 -2.41
N THR A 54 -12.31 1.36 -3.18
CA THR A 54 -13.65 1.06 -2.66
C THR A 54 -14.33 0.02 -3.55
N GLU A 55 -14.86 -1.03 -2.92
CA GLU A 55 -15.78 -1.99 -3.54
C GLU A 55 -17.02 -2.09 -2.66
N ASP A 56 -18.19 -1.76 -3.22
CA ASP A 56 -19.45 -1.61 -2.49
C ASP A 56 -19.29 -0.75 -1.21
N ASN A 57 -19.39 -1.36 -0.03
CA ASN A 57 -19.24 -0.71 1.28
C ASN A 57 -17.88 -0.99 1.95
N GLN A 58 -16.98 -1.71 1.28
CA GLN A 58 -15.64 -2.02 1.78
C GLN A 58 -14.64 -0.98 1.28
N LYS A 59 -13.91 -0.39 2.24
CA LYS A 59 -12.79 0.51 1.98
C LYS A 59 -11.49 -0.16 2.36
N ILE A 60 -10.50 -0.07 1.47
CA ILE A 60 -9.14 -0.54 1.73
C ILE A 60 -8.18 0.62 1.51
N CYS A 61 -7.39 0.92 2.53
CA CYS A 61 -6.34 1.93 2.47
C CYS A 61 -4.97 1.27 2.40
N PHE A 62 -4.10 1.79 1.55
CA PHE A 62 -2.70 1.39 1.44
C PHE A 62 -1.82 2.57 1.08
N VAL A 63 -0.54 2.48 1.39
CA VAL A 63 0.44 3.50 1.01
C VAL A 63 1.32 2.95 -0.10
N ALA A 64 1.52 3.75 -1.15
CA ALA A 64 2.33 3.34 -2.28
C ALA A 64 3.20 4.49 -2.81
N GLY A 65 4.38 4.15 -3.32
CA GLY A 65 5.28 5.11 -3.94
C GLY A 65 6.53 4.44 -4.53
N GLU A 66 7.15 5.13 -5.48
CA GLU A 66 8.39 4.69 -6.13
C GLU A 66 9.61 5.18 -5.33
N PHE A 67 10.53 4.28 -5.03
CA PHE A 67 11.83 4.61 -4.43
C PHE A 67 12.86 5.01 -5.49
N SER A 68 14.00 5.55 -5.07
CA SER A 68 15.11 5.93 -5.97
C SER A 68 15.65 4.77 -6.82
N ASN A 69 15.48 3.53 -6.38
CA ASN A 69 15.84 2.31 -7.11
C ASN A 69 14.79 1.86 -8.14
N LYS A 70 13.77 2.68 -8.41
CA LYS A 70 12.67 2.44 -9.37
C LYS A 70 11.71 1.30 -8.99
N LYS A 71 11.78 0.78 -7.76
CA LYS A 71 10.78 -0.16 -7.26
C LYS A 71 9.62 0.59 -6.63
N VAL A 72 8.41 0.11 -6.85
CA VAL A 72 7.21 0.63 -6.19
C VAL A 72 6.95 -0.18 -4.92
N GLY A 73 7.04 0.48 -3.78
CA GLY A 73 6.71 -0.12 -2.48
C GLY A 73 5.23 -0.01 -2.17
N LEU A 74 4.70 -1.05 -1.53
CA LEU A 74 3.36 -1.06 -0.97
C LEU A 74 3.44 -1.30 0.54
N TYR A 75 2.69 -0.52 1.31
CA TYR A 75 2.60 -0.63 2.76
C TYR A 75 1.14 -0.78 3.18
N LEU A 76 0.93 -1.66 4.16
CA LEU A 76 -0.38 -2.01 4.70
C LEU A 76 -0.40 -1.84 6.22
N LYS A 77 -1.59 -1.66 6.77
CA LYS A 77 -1.83 -1.79 8.22
C LYS A 77 -1.89 -3.27 8.61
N ASP A 78 -1.64 -3.54 9.88
CA ASP A 78 -1.61 -4.91 10.44
C ASP A 78 -2.86 -5.74 10.14
N GLU A 79 -4.03 -5.11 10.11
CA GLU A 79 -5.31 -5.76 9.80
C GLU A 79 -5.35 -6.44 8.42
N TYR A 80 -4.49 -6.02 7.49
CA TYR A 80 -4.40 -6.58 6.14
C TYR A 80 -3.21 -7.55 5.95
N MET A 81 -2.29 -7.61 6.90
CA MET A 81 -1.06 -8.41 6.77
C MET A 81 -1.26 -9.89 7.10
N ASP A 82 -2.25 -10.22 7.94
CA ASP A 82 -2.43 -11.58 8.48
C ASP A 82 -3.48 -12.43 7.76
N GLY A 83 -4.08 -11.95 6.66
CA GLY A 83 -5.15 -12.69 5.96
C GLY A 83 -6.37 -13.03 6.83
N LYS A 84 -6.46 -12.47 8.04
CA LYS A 84 -7.56 -12.69 8.99
C LYS A 84 -8.56 -11.55 8.87
N LEU A 85 -9.35 -11.61 7.82
CA LEU A 85 -10.77 -11.34 7.97
C LEU A 85 -11.43 -12.73 8.12
N LEU A 86 -11.61 -13.14 9.38
CA LEU A 86 -12.55 -14.20 9.76
C LEU A 86 -13.82 -13.55 10.26
#